data_AF-A0A3L7Z1N7-F1
#
_entry.id   AF-A0A3L7Z1N7-F1
#
_cell.length_a   1.000
_cell.length_b   1.000
_cell.length_c   1.000
_cell.angle_alpha   90.00
_cell.angle_beta   90.00
_cell.angle_gamma   90.00
#
_symmetry.space_group_name_H-M   'P 1'
#
loop_
_entity.id
_entity.type
_entity.pdbx_description
1 polymer ?
#
loop_
_entity_poly.entity_id
_entity_poly.type
_entity_poly.pdbx_seq_one_letter_code
_entity_poly.pdbx_strand_id
1 'polypeptide(L)'
;MGLFSLFKKKSDETKVGNVEDFISLTRVYFQSVIATNLGITNIRFLPDVANFKRLFKVPTQNGKLGLAEKSASRKMLMQDYGLNESFFKEIDASVKRNCRTQNDIQSYLFMYQGFSNDLMMLMGNLMQWKFRMPSIFKKALYGMTQKTVHDVCTKTVWKADDVHKTAAAVRQYKERLGYSEQWMTDYVYNIILLAKKETKRKDDDTETKK
;
A
#
# COMPACT_ATOMS: atom_id res chain seq x y z
N MET A 1 -1.89 12.67 9.67
CA MET A 1 -0.94 12.48 10.79
C MET A 1 -0.36 11.09 10.69
N GLY A 2 0.39 10.82 9.60
CA GLY A 2 0.94 9.50 9.28
C GLY A 2 2.45 9.43 9.40
N LEU A 3 2.97 8.20 9.52
CA LEU A 3 4.28 7.63 9.92
C LEU A 3 4.98 8.27 11.12
N PHE A 4 4.48 9.41 11.53
CA PHE A 4 5.22 10.46 12.19
C PHE A 4 4.41 11.05 13.35
N SER A 5 3.19 10.56 13.62
CA SER A 5 2.42 11.05 14.77
C SER A 5 2.89 10.44 16.11
N LEU A 6 3.68 9.37 16.10
CA LEU A 6 3.91 8.50 17.27
C LEU A 6 5.36 7.95 17.39
N PHE A 7 6.39 8.81 17.30
CA PHE A 7 7.51 8.64 18.26
C PHE A 7 7.14 9.23 19.64
N LYS A 8 5.91 9.73 19.79
CA LYS A 8 5.49 10.63 20.84
C LYS A 8 4.50 9.97 21.80
N LYS A 9 4.90 8.86 22.42
CA LYS A 9 4.67 8.56 23.85
C LYS A 9 5.17 7.15 24.17
N LYS A 10 6.00 7.06 25.22
CA LYS A 10 6.29 5.83 25.95
C LYS A 10 4.99 5.06 26.20
N SER A 11 5.06 3.73 26.12
CA SER A 11 4.11 2.75 26.68
C SER A 11 2.64 2.94 26.35
N ASP A 12 2.16 2.13 25.39
CA ASP A 12 1.00 1.23 25.50
C ASP A 12 0.18 1.14 24.21
N GLU A 13 -0.02 -0.13 23.83
CA GLU A 13 -0.95 -0.68 22.85
C GLU A 13 -0.75 -0.30 21.38
N THR A 14 -0.55 -1.35 20.58
CA THR A 14 -0.39 -1.46 19.13
C THR A 14 -1.49 -0.72 18.36
N LYS A 15 -1.40 0.60 18.29
CA LYS A 15 -2.30 1.43 17.47
C LYS A 15 -1.86 1.33 16.02
N VAL A 16 -2.58 0.49 15.29
CA VAL A 16 -2.60 0.39 13.82
C VAL A 16 -2.33 1.77 13.19
N GLY A 17 -1.28 1.84 12.37
CA GLY A 17 -0.86 3.03 11.62
C GLY A 17 -1.96 3.52 10.69
N ASN A 18 -1.84 4.76 10.23
CA ASN A 18 -2.88 5.39 9.42
C ASN A 18 -2.69 5.03 7.92
N VAL A 19 -3.56 5.49 7.02
CA VAL A 19 -3.49 5.23 5.57
C VAL A 19 -2.14 5.66 4.98
N GLU A 20 -1.64 6.83 5.39
CA GLU A 20 -0.34 7.36 4.95
C GLU A 20 0.82 6.47 5.42
N ASP A 21 0.76 5.93 6.65
CA ASP A 21 1.75 4.96 7.16
C ASP A 21 1.78 3.71 6.30
N PHE A 22 0.61 3.13 6.02
CA PHE A 22 0.50 1.91 5.23
C PHE A 22 1.08 2.10 3.83
N ILE A 23 0.70 3.19 3.15
CA ILE A 23 1.16 3.46 1.80
C ILE A 23 2.67 3.70 1.80
N SER A 24 3.20 4.47 2.75
CA SER A 24 4.63 4.75 2.77
C SER A 24 5.46 3.55 3.22
N LEU A 25 5.01 2.71 4.17
CA LEU A 25 5.66 1.43 4.47
C LEU A 25 5.69 0.51 3.24
N THR A 26 4.60 0.48 2.48
CA THR A 26 4.54 -0.24 1.21
C THR A 26 5.60 0.31 0.23
N ARG A 27 5.68 1.64 0.05
CA ARG A 27 6.72 2.26 -0.81
C ARG A 27 8.15 2.00 -0.32
N VAL A 28 8.38 1.97 0.99
CA VAL A 28 9.67 1.57 1.58
C VAL A 28 10.01 0.15 1.16
N TYR A 29 9.06 -0.78 1.22
CA TYR A 29 9.26 -2.15 0.75
C TYR A 29 9.64 -2.16 -0.74
N PHE A 30 8.86 -1.50 -1.60
CA PHE A 30 9.16 -1.36 -3.04
C PHE A 30 10.58 -0.85 -3.31
N GLN A 31 10.96 0.29 -2.73
CA GLN A 31 12.28 0.87 -2.91
C GLN A 31 13.39 -0.02 -2.33
N SER A 32 13.13 -0.74 -1.24
CA SER A 32 14.10 -1.67 -0.65
C SER A 32 14.35 -2.88 -1.54
N VAL A 33 13.33 -3.38 -2.23
CA VAL A 33 13.46 -4.43 -3.26
C VAL A 33 14.24 -3.92 -4.46
N ILE A 34 13.95 -2.71 -4.94
CA ILE A 34 14.70 -2.06 -6.03
C ILE A 34 16.19 -1.93 -5.65
N ALA A 35 16.46 -1.44 -4.43
CA ALA A 35 17.81 -1.23 -3.94
C ALA A 35 18.62 -2.52 -3.89
N THR A 36 18.01 -3.60 -3.37
CA THR A 36 18.65 -4.90 -3.23
C THR A 36 18.85 -5.61 -4.56
N ASN A 37 17.89 -5.50 -5.49
CA ASN A 37 17.98 -6.13 -6.81
C ASN A 37 18.99 -5.45 -7.73
N LEU A 38 19.05 -4.10 -7.71
CA LEU A 38 19.92 -3.32 -8.61
C LEU A 38 21.25 -2.91 -7.98
N GLY A 39 21.49 -3.24 -6.70
CA GLY A 39 22.70 -2.84 -5.98
C GLY A 39 22.82 -1.32 -5.80
N ILE A 40 21.71 -0.62 -5.55
CA ILE A 40 21.73 0.83 -5.34
C ILE A 40 22.46 1.16 -4.05
N THR A 41 23.52 1.96 -4.15
CA THR A 41 24.33 2.43 -3.01
C THR A 41 24.07 3.90 -2.66
N ASN A 42 23.57 4.69 -3.61
CA ASN A 42 23.24 6.08 -3.39
C ASN A 42 21.79 6.24 -2.89
N ILE A 43 21.63 6.58 -1.62
CA ILE A 43 20.34 6.72 -0.93
C ILE A 43 19.41 7.77 -1.56
N ARG A 44 19.92 8.71 -2.36
CA ARG A 44 19.12 9.75 -3.05
C ARG A 44 18.13 9.17 -4.06
N PHE A 45 18.40 7.97 -4.58
CA PHE A 45 17.48 7.26 -5.48
C PHE A 45 16.30 6.62 -4.74
N LEU A 46 16.31 6.60 -3.41
CA LEU A 46 15.38 5.85 -2.57
C LEU A 46 14.81 6.74 -1.45
N PRO A 47 14.01 7.77 -1.78
CA PRO A 47 13.56 8.77 -0.80
C PRO A 47 12.71 8.20 0.34
N ASP A 48 11.86 7.19 0.10
CA ASP A 48 11.08 6.55 1.16
C ASP A 48 11.99 5.73 2.08
N VAL A 49 12.95 4.98 1.52
CA VAL A 49 13.97 4.25 2.32
C VAL A 49 14.80 5.23 3.15
N ALA A 50 15.22 6.36 2.57
CA ALA A 50 15.97 7.40 3.27
C ALA A 50 15.20 7.95 4.48
N ASN A 51 13.93 8.28 4.28
CA ASN A 51 13.06 8.78 5.33
C ASN A 51 12.82 7.73 6.42
N PHE A 52 12.52 6.49 6.03
CA PHE A 52 12.30 5.38 6.94
C PHE A 52 13.53 5.10 7.80
N LYS A 53 14.71 5.06 7.19
CA LYS A 53 15.98 4.87 7.88
C LYS A 53 16.26 5.97 8.91
N ARG A 54 16.03 7.23 8.54
CA ARG A 54 16.19 8.38 9.44
C ARG A 54 15.24 8.33 10.63
N LEU A 55 13.99 7.92 10.39
CA LEU A 55 12.94 7.84 11.39
C LEU A 55 13.18 6.68 12.37
N PHE A 56 13.37 5.46 11.87
CA PHE A 56 13.47 4.25 12.68
C PHE A 56 14.90 3.87 13.06
N LYS A 57 15.89 4.67 12.66
CA LYS A 57 17.32 4.42 12.91
C LYS A 57 17.78 3.04 12.45
N VAL A 58 17.23 2.56 11.33
CA VAL A 58 17.57 1.24 10.78
C VAL A 58 19.03 1.24 10.30
N PRO A 59 19.90 0.36 10.81
CA PRO A 59 21.30 0.32 10.38
C PRO A 59 21.41 -0.29 8.97
N THR A 60 22.43 0.12 8.22
CA THR A 60 22.74 -0.53 6.94
C THR A 60 23.31 -1.91 7.23
N GLN A 61 22.76 -2.95 6.61
CA GLN A 61 23.21 -4.33 6.81
C GLN A 61 24.13 -4.74 5.66
N ASN A 62 25.31 -5.27 6.01
CA ASN A 62 26.32 -5.74 5.05
C ASN A 62 26.71 -4.72 3.98
N GLY A 63 26.71 -3.43 4.33
CA GLY A 63 27.01 -2.33 3.39
C GLY A 63 25.99 -2.14 2.26
N LYS A 64 24.85 -2.85 2.28
CA LYS A 64 23.81 -2.80 1.24
C LYS A 64 22.59 -2.03 1.72
N LEU A 65 22.13 -1.08 0.91
CA LEU A 65 20.86 -0.40 1.13
C LEU A 65 19.69 -1.34 0.81
N GLY A 66 18.60 -1.20 1.56
CA GLY A 66 17.35 -1.91 1.32
C GLY A 66 17.28 -3.28 2.00
N LEU A 67 18.37 -3.89 2.46
CA LEU A 67 18.29 -5.23 3.07
C LEU A 67 17.61 -5.20 4.45
N ALA A 68 18.07 -4.28 5.31
CA ALA A 68 17.48 -4.06 6.62
C ALA A 68 16.09 -3.43 6.52
N GLU A 69 15.93 -2.46 5.61
CA GLU A 69 14.67 -1.73 5.40
C GLU A 69 13.59 -2.63 4.79
N LYS A 70 13.92 -3.53 3.86
CA LYS A 70 13.01 -4.57 3.35
C LYS A 70 12.49 -5.45 4.49
N SER A 71 13.39 -5.90 5.36
CA SER A 71 13.04 -6.80 6.48
C SER A 71 12.17 -6.10 7.52
N ALA A 72 12.52 -4.87 7.89
CA ALA A 72 11.78 -4.07 8.86
C ALA A 72 10.39 -3.65 8.35
N SER A 73 10.30 -3.11 7.13
CA SER A 73 9.02 -2.72 6.53
C SER A 73 8.12 -3.93 6.32
N ARG A 74 8.65 -5.08 5.88
CA ARG A 74 7.90 -6.34 5.80
C ARG A 74 7.31 -6.74 7.15
N LYS A 75 8.13 -6.73 8.21
CA LYS A 75 7.69 -7.09 9.56
C LYS A 75 6.55 -6.19 10.02
N MET A 76 6.68 -4.87 9.85
CA MET A 76 5.62 -3.91 10.19
C MET A 76 4.35 -4.15 9.36
N LEU A 77 4.49 -4.35 8.05
CA LEU A 77 3.36 -4.62 7.15
C LEU A 77 2.61 -5.91 7.49
N MET A 78 3.33 -6.96 7.91
CA MET A 78 2.72 -8.22 8.37
C MET A 78 2.04 -8.06 9.74
N GLN A 79 2.73 -7.46 10.70
CA GLN A 79 2.26 -7.39 12.09
C GLN A 79 1.12 -6.38 12.27
N ASP A 80 1.22 -5.20 11.66
CA ASP A 80 0.29 -4.10 11.91
C ASP A 80 -0.91 -4.11 10.94
N TYR A 81 -0.76 -4.72 9.77
CA TYR A 81 -1.75 -4.71 8.69
C TYR A 81 -2.18 -6.11 8.21
N GLY A 82 -1.61 -7.18 8.79
CA GLY A 82 -2.04 -8.56 8.50
C GLY A 82 -1.77 -9.03 7.08
N LEU A 83 -0.77 -8.45 6.40
CA LEU A 83 -0.39 -8.88 5.05
C LEU A 83 0.37 -10.20 5.08
N ASN A 84 0.12 -11.05 4.08
CA ASN A 84 0.75 -12.36 3.95
C ASN A 84 2.03 -12.33 3.12
N GLU A 85 2.84 -13.39 3.18
CA GLU A 85 4.09 -13.48 2.41
C GLU A 85 3.90 -13.33 0.89
N SER A 86 2.78 -13.84 0.35
CA SER A 86 2.44 -13.76 -1.07
C SER A 86 2.40 -12.32 -1.58
N PHE A 87 1.87 -11.40 -0.77
CA PHE A 87 1.82 -9.97 -1.08
C PHE A 87 3.21 -9.41 -1.42
N PHE A 88 4.20 -9.79 -0.63
CA PHE A 88 5.59 -9.35 -0.79
C PHE A 88 6.29 -10.06 -1.95
N LYS A 89 6.02 -11.36 -2.15
CA LYS A 89 6.59 -12.15 -3.26
C LYS A 89 6.17 -11.59 -4.62
N GLU A 90 4.93 -11.11 -4.74
CA GLU A 90 4.46 -10.46 -5.97
C GLU A 90 5.15 -9.11 -6.22
N ILE A 91 5.42 -8.31 -5.18
CA ILE A 91 6.22 -7.08 -5.31
C ILE A 91 7.65 -7.42 -5.75
N ASP A 92 8.27 -8.42 -5.14
CA ASP A 92 9.61 -8.90 -5.50
C ASP A 92 9.68 -9.32 -6.97
N ALA A 93 8.70 -10.09 -7.44
CA ALA A 93 8.61 -10.54 -8.82
C ALA A 93 8.37 -9.38 -9.80
N SER A 94 7.46 -8.46 -9.45
CA SER A 94 7.15 -7.27 -10.24
C SER A 94 8.38 -6.38 -10.43
N VAL A 95 9.09 -6.06 -9.35
CA VAL A 95 10.33 -5.26 -9.41
C VAL A 95 11.39 -5.98 -10.22
N LYS A 96 11.61 -7.27 -9.98
CA LYS A 96 12.62 -8.06 -10.72
C LYS A 96 12.34 -8.10 -12.22
N ARG A 97 11.06 -8.13 -12.62
CA ARG A 97 10.65 -8.14 -14.04
C ARG A 97 10.84 -6.78 -14.70
N ASN A 98 10.46 -5.71 -14.01
CA ASN A 98 10.31 -4.38 -14.58
C ASN A 98 11.52 -3.44 -14.36
N CYS A 99 12.32 -3.66 -13.31
CA CYS A 99 13.49 -2.84 -12.99
C CYS A 99 14.77 -3.63 -13.28
N ARG A 100 15.29 -3.56 -14.51
CA ARG A 100 16.54 -4.25 -14.89
C ARG A 100 17.76 -3.35 -14.74
N THR A 101 17.56 -2.05 -14.86
CA THR A 101 18.57 -1.01 -14.76
C THR A 101 18.07 0.15 -13.88
N GLN A 102 18.97 1.06 -13.50
CA GLN A 102 18.60 2.23 -12.70
C GLN A 102 17.64 3.18 -13.44
N ASN A 103 17.70 3.22 -14.78
CA ASN A 103 16.84 4.06 -15.60
C ASN A 103 15.37 3.61 -15.57
N ASP A 104 15.13 2.33 -15.31
CA ASP A 104 13.79 1.75 -15.26
C ASP A 104 13.04 2.12 -13.96
N ILE A 105 13.75 2.55 -12.92
CA ILE A 105 13.20 2.79 -11.58
C ILE A 105 12.08 3.82 -11.63
N GLN A 106 12.30 4.97 -12.27
CA GLN A 106 11.31 6.05 -12.31
C GLN A 106 10.08 5.64 -13.09
N SER A 107 10.25 5.02 -14.26
CA SER A 107 9.14 4.51 -15.07
C SER A 107 8.31 3.47 -14.31
N TYR A 108 8.97 2.57 -13.56
CA TYR A 108 8.28 1.58 -12.75
C TYR A 108 7.51 2.22 -11.58
N LEU A 109 8.12 3.15 -10.84
CA LEU A 109 7.45 3.84 -9.74
C LEU A 109 6.25 4.67 -10.22
N PHE A 110 6.37 5.32 -11.38
CA PHE A 110 5.27 6.04 -12.01
C PHE A 110 4.12 5.09 -12.41
N MET A 111 4.45 3.94 -13.01
CA MET A 111 3.47 2.91 -13.35
C MET A 111 2.73 2.39 -12.12
N TYR A 112 3.47 2.10 -11.04
CA TYR A 112 2.87 1.68 -9.76
C TYR A 112 1.97 2.76 -9.15
N GLN A 113 2.39 4.03 -9.22
CA GLN A 113 1.60 5.15 -8.71
C GLN A 113 0.30 5.33 -9.52
N GLY A 114 0.37 5.29 -10.86
CA GLY A 114 -0.81 5.32 -11.72
C GLY A 114 -1.77 4.18 -11.41
N PHE A 115 -1.26 2.96 -11.30
CA PHE A 115 -2.02 1.80 -10.88
C PHE A 115 -2.72 1.99 -9.53
N SER A 116 -1.99 2.43 -8.49
CA SER A 116 -2.57 2.63 -7.16
C SER A 116 -3.66 3.71 -7.17
N ASN A 117 -3.44 4.81 -7.89
CA ASN A 117 -4.39 5.92 -7.96
C ASN A 117 -5.68 5.50 -8.67
N ASP A 118 -5.54 4.89 -9.85
CA ASP A 118 -6.69 4.45 -10.65
C ASP A 118 -7.47 3.33 -9.94
N LEU A 119 -6.76 2.39 -9.32
CA LEU A 119 -7.39 1.35 -8.50
C LEU A 119 -8.19 1.97 -7.36
N MET A 120 -7.59 2.91 -6.60
CA MET A 120 -8.30 3.58 -5.52
C MET A 120 -9.49 4.41 -6.00
N MET A 121 -9.42 5.02 -7.18
CA MET A 121 -10.54 5.76 -7.78
C MET A 121 -11.73 4.83 -8.06
N LEU A 122 -11.49 3.63 -8.60
CA LEU A 122 -12.53 2.63 -8.85
C LEU A 122 -13.15 2.10 -7.55
N MET A 123 -12.42 2.20 -6.44
CA MET A 123 -12.93 1.85 -5.11
C MET A 123 -13.75 2.99 -4.48
N GLY A 124 -14.00 4.11 -5.17
CA GLY A 124 -14.78 5.25 -4.67
C GLY A 124 -16.17 4.86 -4.17
N ASN A 125 -16.89 4.01 -4.92
CA ASN A 125 -18.19 3.49 -4.50
C ASN A 125 -18.06 2.65 -3.21
N LEU A 126 -17.09 1.74 -3.16
CA LEU A 126 -16.79 0.93 -1.98
C LEU A 126 -16.42 1.82 -0.77
N MET A 127 -15.71 2.93 -1.00
CA MET A 127 -15.37 3.92 0.02
C MET A 127 -16.58 4.69 0.55
N GLN A 128 -17.67 4.84 -0.21
CA GLN A 128 -18.93 5.36 0.33
C GLN A 128 -19.63 4.31 1.20
N TRP A 129 -19.66 3.04 0.75
CA TRP A 129 -20.25 1.93 1.51
C TRP A 129 -19.49 1.63 2.81
N LYS A 130 -18.18 1.90 2.87
CA LYS A 130 -17.36 1.69 4.08
C LYS A 130 -17.90 2.45 5.30
N PHE A 131 -18.61 3.56 5.11
CA PHE A 131 -19.21 4.33 6.20
C PHE A 131 -20.53 3.73 6.71
N ARG A 132 -21.29 3.08 5.83
CA ARG A 132 -22.61 2.50 6.15
C ARG A 132 -22.51 1.15 6.89
N MET A 133 -21.38 0.47 6.80
CA MET A 133 -21.16 -0.84 7.43
C MET A 133 -20.57 -0.72 8.84
N PRO A 134 -21.13 -1.34 9.89
CA PRO A 134 -20.49 -1.40 11.20
C PRO A 134 -19.11 -2.07 11.14
N SER A 135 -18.14 -1.59 11.94
CA SER A 135 -16.74 -2.09 11.92
C SER A 135 -16.56 -3.57 12.28
N ILE A 136 -17.62 -4.21 12.78
CA ILE A 136 -17.67 -5.64 13.13
C ILE A 136 -17.71 -6.51 11.86
N PHE A 137 -18.15 -5.97 10.72
CA PHE A 137 -18.32 -6.70 9.46
C PHE A 137 -17.06 -6.70 8.57
N LYS A 138 -15.88 -6.92 9.15
CA LYS A 138 -14.60 -6.96 8.41
C LYS A 138 -14.60 -7.98 7.26
N LYS A 139 -15.15 -9.18 7.51
CA LYS A 139 -15.22 -10.25 6.50
C LYS A 139 -16.13 -9.87 5.33
N ALA A 140 -17.25 -9.21 5.60
CA ALA A 140 -18.15 -8.74 4.54
C ALA A 140 -17.52 -7.58 3.75
N LEU A 141 -16.83 -6.67 4.43
CA LEU A 141 -16.06 -5.61 3.76
C LEU A 141 -14.98 -6.21 2.85
N TYR A 142 -14.24 -7.20 3.32
CA TYR A 142 -13.27 -7.93 2.52
C TYR A 142 -13.90 -8.59 1.29
N GLY A 143 -15.02 -9.28 1.46
CA GLY A 143 -15.75 -9.90 0.34
C GLY A 143 -16.27 -8.89 -0.69
N MET A 144 -16.71 -7.71 -0.25
CA MET A 144 -17.08 -6.61 -1.16
C MET A 144 -15.87 -6.04 -1.88
N THR A 145 -14.73 -5.88 -1.20
CA THR A 145 -13.47 -5.47 -1.84
C THR A 145 -13.10 -6.47 -2.92
N GLN A 146 -13.09 -7.76 -2.60
CA GLN A 146 -12.76 -8.83 -3.54
C GLN A 146 -13.69 -8.81 -4.76
N LYS A 147 -15.00 -8.67 -4.55
CA LYS A 147 -15.97 -8.55 -5.64
C LYS A 147 -15.72 -7.31 -6.50
N THR A 148 -15.40 -6.18 -5.89
CA THR A 148 -15.14 -4.93 -6.63
C THR A 148 -13.86 -5.05 -7.45
N VAL A 149 -12.79 -5.61 -6.88
CA VAL A 149 -11.54 -5.90 -7.60
C VAL A 149 -11.80 -6.88 -8.74
N HIS A 150 -12.59 -7.93 -8.51
CA HIS A 150 -12.96 -8.89 -9.53
C HIS A 150 -13.72 -8.24 -10.70
N ASP A 151 -14.71 -7.38 -10.40
CA ASP A 151 -15.41 -6.60 -11.43
C ASP A 151 -14.42 -5.71 -12.20
N VAL A 152 -13.50 -5.03 -11.50
CA VAL A 152 -12.44 -4.24 -12.15
C VAL A 152 -11.59 -5.10 -13.08
N CYS A 153 -11.29 -6.35 -12.73
CA CYS A 153 -10.47 -7.24 -13.56
C CYS A 153 -11.23 -7.90 -14.72
N THR A 154 -12.53 -8.16 -14.59
CA THR A 154 -13.27 -9.02 -15.54
C THR A 154 -14.40 -8.32 -16.30
N LYS A 155 -15.03 -7.30 -15.71
CA LYS A 155 -16.26 -6.71 -16.24
C LYS A 155 -15.99 -5.86 -17.49
N THR A 156 -16.54 -6.26 -18.63
CA THR A 156 -16.33 -5.52 -19.89
C THR A 156 -17.22 -4.28 -20.01
N VAL A 157 -18.44 -4.32 -19.46
CA VAL A 157 -19.43 -3.24 -19.60
C VAL A 157 -19.57 -2.44 -18.31
N TRP A 158 -19.40 -1.12 -18.40
CA TRP A 158 -19.61 -0.19 -17.29
C TRP A 158 -20.66 0.84 -17.66
N LYS A 159 -21.39 1.36 -16.66
CA LYS A 159 -22.44 2.36 -16.88
C LYS A 159 -21.88 3.72 -17.27
N ALA A 160 -20.68 4.04 -16.81
CA ALA A 160 -20.02 5.32 -17.04
C ALA A 160 -18.72 5.08 -17.81
N ASP A 161 -18.48 5.90 -18.84
CA ASP A 161 -17.36 5.73 -19.78
C ASP A 161 -15.99 6.01 -19.13
N ASP A 162 -15.94 6.98 -18.21
CA ASP A 162 -14.76 7.27 -17.39
C ASP A 162 -14.35 6.06 -16.54
N VAL A 163 -15.33 5.40 -15.88
CA VAL A 163 -15.09 4.18 -15.10
C VAL A 163 -14.60 3.04 -15.99
N HIS A 164 -15.14 2.92 -17.21
CA HIS A 164 -14.68 1.94 -18.20
C HIS A 164 -13.19 2.15 -18.55
N LYS A 165 -12.80 3.39 -18.88
CA LYS A 165 -11.43 3.76 -19.25
C LYS A 165 -10.45 3.50 -18.10
N THR A 166 -10.81 3.88 -16.88
CA THR A 166 -9.97 3.62 -15.70
C THR A 166 -9.86 2.13 -15.41
N ALA A 167 -10.94 1.36 -15.50
CA ALA A 167 -10.88 -0.10 -15.31
C ALA A 167 -9.97 -0.75 -16.36
N ALA A 168 -10.03 -0.31 -17.62
CA ALA A 168 -9.13 -0.77 -18.68
C ALA A 168 -7.66 -0.41 -18.38
N ALA A 169 -7.37 0.81 -17.90
CA ALA A 169 -6.03 1.21 -17.50
C ALA A 169 -5.50 0.35 -16.34
N VAL A 170 -6.31 0.11 -15.31
CA VAL A 170 -5.95 -0.77 -14.18
C VAL A 170 -5.61 -2.19 -14.65
N ARG A 171 -6.33 -2.74 -15.63
CA ARG A 171 -5.99 -4.05 -16.21
C ARG A 171 -4.64 -4.05 -16.90
N GLN A 172 -4.36 -3.03 -17.71
CA GLN A 172 -3.06 -2.90 -18.38
C GLN A 172 -1.92 -2.78 -17.37
N TYR A 173 -2.11 -1.97 -16.32
CA TYR A 173 -1.15 -1.89 -15.23
C TYR A 173 -0.98 -3.22 -14.50
N LYS A 174 -2.08 -3.90 -14.18
CA LYS A 174 -2.06 -5.22 -13.53
C LYS A 174 -1.25 -6.23 -14.33
N GLU A 175 -1.42 -6.27 -15.65
CA GLU A 175 -0.64 -7.15 -16.53
C GLU A 175 0.86 -6.80 -16.51
N ARG A 176 1.19 -5.50 -16.63
CA ARG A 176 2.58 -5.00 -16.64
C ARG A 176 3.28 -5.04 -15.30
N LEU A 177 2.57 -4.92 -14.19
CA LEU A 177 3.11 -5.08 -12.84
C LEU A 177 3.07 -6.55 -12.39
N GLY A 178 2.12 -7.34 -12.89
CA GLY A 178 2.04 -8.77 -12.63
C GLY A 178 1.36 -9.10 -11.30
N TYR A 179 0.47 -8.23 -10.84
CA TYR A 179 -0.28 -8.44 -9.60
C TYR A 179 -1.51 -9.31 -9.80
N SER A 180 -1.80 -10.12 -8.79
CA SER A 180 -3.01 -10.93 -8.70
C SER A 180 -4.20 -10.09 -8.21
N GLU A 181 -5.42 -10.59 -8.44
CA GLU A 181 -6.63 -10.02 -7.81
C GLU A 181 -6.54 -10.06 -6.27
N GLN A 182 -5.86 -11.07 -5.73
CA GLN A 182 -5.62 -11.20 -4.29
C GLN A 182 -4.75 -10.05 -3.78
N TRP A 183 -3.64 -9.75 -4.45
CA TRP A 183 -2.76 -8.63 -4.09
C TRP A 183 -3.52 -7.30 -4.11
N MET A 184 -4.29 -7.06 -5.18
CA MET A 184 -5.14 -5.87 -5.33
C MET A 184 -6.15 -5.77 -4.19
N THR A 185 -6.80 -6.88 -3.83
CA THR A 185 -7.78 -6.95 -2.75
C THR A 185 -7.15 -6.61 -1.41
N ASP A 186 -6.01 -7.22 -1.07
CA ASP A 186 -5.33 -7.01 0.21
C ASP A 186 -4.83 -5.57 0.36
N TYR A 187 -4.32 -4.97 -0.73
CA TYR A 187 -3.90 -3.58 -0.76
C TYR A 187 -5.06 -2.61 -0.50
N VAL A 188 -6.14 -2.74 -1.30
CA VAL A 188 -7.31 -1.86 -1.20
C VAL A 188 -8.02 -2.03 0.14
N TYR A 189 -8.21 -3.28 0.58
CA TYR A 189 -8.93 -3.57 1.82
C TYR A 189 -8.26 -2.90 3.01
N ASN A 190 -6.92 -2.95 3.09
CA ASN A 190 -6.18 -2.28 4.14
C ASN A 190 -6.39 -0.77 4.11
N ILE A 191 -6.27 -0.12 2.95
CA ILE A 191 -6.51 1.33 2.83
C ILE A 191 -7.93 1.70 3.31
N ILE A 192 -8.94 0.95 2.88
CA ILE A 192 -10.34 1.22 3.25
C ILE A 192 -10.58 1.04 4.74
N LEU A 193 -10.04 -0.04 5.32
CA LEU A 193 -10.15 -0.33 6.74
C LEU A 193 -9.51 0.78 7.58
N LEU A 194 -8.33 1.25 7.18
CA LEU A 194 -7.60 2.32 7.84
C LEU A 194 -8.34 3.65 7.72
N ALA A 195 -8.79 4.01 6.51
CA ALA A 195 -9.57 5.23 6.28
C ALA A 195 -10.86 5.25 7.11
N LYS A 196 -11.51 4.10 7.33
CA LYS A 196 -12.67 3.99 8.21
C LYS A 196 -12.31 4.22 9.68
N LYS A 197 -11.21 3.61 10.16
CA LYS A 197 -10.73 3.78 11.55
C LYS A 197 -10.33 5.23 11.84
N GLU A 198 -9.70 5.90 10.89
CA GLU A 198 -9.32 7.31 11.03
C GLU A 198 -10.52 8.25 11.16
N THR A 199 -11.56 8.07 10.34
CA THR A 199 -12.77 8.90 10.47
C THR A 199 -13.42 8.70 11.83
N LYS A 200 -13.58 7.46 12.29
CA LYS A 200 -14.19 7.19 13.59
C LYS A 200 -13.44 7.87 14.75
N ARG A 201 -12.10 7.81 14.75
CA ARG A 201 -11.29 8.48 15.79
C ARG A 201 -11.50 9.99 15.81
N LYS A 202 -11.68 10.62 14.65
CA LYS A 202 -11.97 12.06 14.57
C LYS A 202 -13.33 12.37 15.19
N ASP A 203 -14.34 11.56 14.91
CA ASP A 203 -15.69 11.74 15.45
C ASP A 203 -15.69 11.62 16.99
N ASP A 204 -15.07 10.56 17.53
CA ASP A 204 -14.91 10.32 18.98
C ASP A 204 -14.18 11.50 19.67
N ASP A 205 -13.10 12.02 19.06
CA ASP A 205 -12.35 13.18 19.59
C ASP A 205 -13.18 14.48 19.63
N THR A 206 -14.16 14.65 18.74
CA THR A 206 -15.09 15.78 18.75
C THR A 206 -16.19 15.65 19.79
N GLU A 207 -16.71 14.43 20.02
CA GLU A 207 -17.73 14.18 21.04
C GLU A 207 -17.17 14.36 22.45
N THR A 208 -15.92 13.93 22.68
CA THR A 208 -15.26 14.05 24.00
C THR A 208 -14.84 15.50 24.35
N LYS A 209 -14.91 16.43 23.37
CA LYS A 209 -14.58 17.85 23.55
C LYS A 209 -15.82 18.76 23.64
N LYS A 210 -17.02 18.19 23.58
CA LYS A 210 -18.28 18.87 23.89
C LYS A 210 -18.69 18.57 25.32
#